data_AF-A0A1L5KER3-F1
#
_entry.id   AF-A0A1L5KER3-F1
#
_cell.length_a   1.000
_cell.length_b   1.000
_cell.length_c   1.000
_cell.angle_alpha   90.00
_cell.angle_beta   90.00
_cell.angle_gamma   90.00
#
_symmetry.space_group_name_H-M   'P 1'
#
loop_
_entity.id
_entity.type
_entity.pdbx_description
1 polymer ?
#
loop_
_entity_poly.entity_id
_entity_poly.type
_entity_poly.pdbx_seq_one_letter_code
_entity_poly.pdbx_strand_id
1 'polypeptide(L)'
;MKKTKADRRFRVLSALFVTLLCLMTGFPLVMTISVSLQTMSEVYSPDLNLIPDALQFVNYKTAMTTGSWARYFQNSLTVTVITVVMYKGKLHTVCAPYAHTEQ
;
A
#
# COMPACT_ATOMS: atom_id res chain seq x y z
N MET A 1 1.30 0.15 38.74
CA MET A 1 0.54 1.36 38.34
C MET A 1 -0.92 0.99 38.10
N LYS A 2 -1.88 1.51 38.86
CA LYS A 2 -3.32 1.23 38.65
C LYS A 2 -3.80 2.03 37.44
N LYS A 3 -4.24 1.36 36.37
CA LYS A 3 -4.83 2.04 35.21
C LYS A 3 -6.14 2.69 35.61
N THR A 4 -6.27 3.98 35.38
CA THR A 4 -7.46 4.74 35.73
C THR A 4 -8.56 4.51 34.69
N LYS A 5 -9.83 4.74 35.07
CA LYS A 5 -10.96 4.62 34.13
C LYS A 5 -10.83 5.57 32.94
N ALA A 6 -10.16 6.72 33.13
CA ALA A 6 -9.85 7.68 32.08
C ALA A 6 -8.92 7.08 31.01
N ASP A 7 -7.88 6.35 31.42
CA ASP A 7 -6.95 5.66 30.50
C ASP A 7 -7.66 4.62 29.63
N ARG A 8 -8.65 3.91 30.19
CA ARG A 8 -9.46 2.93 29.45
C ARG A 8 -10.36 3.63 28.43
N ARG A 9 -11.01 4.73 28.80
CA ARG A 9 -11.87 5.51 27.89
C ARG A 9 -11.05 6.10 26.74
N PHE A 10 -9.93 6.73 27.05
CA PHE A 10 -9.03 7.29 26.04
C PHE A 10 -8.58 6.21 25.04
N ARG A 11 -8.13 5.06 25.53
CA ARG A 11 -7.71 3.94 24.67
C ARG A 11 -8.83 3.45 23.75
N VAL A 12 -10.05 3.32 24.25
CA VAL A 12 -11.19 2.88 23.43
C VAL A 12 -11.52 3.93 22.37
N LEU A 13 -11.55 5.21 22.72
CA LEU A 13 -11.78 6.30 21.77
C LEU A 13 -10.68 6.37 20.71
N SER A 14 -9.41 6.28 21.12
CA SER A 14 -8.28 6.22 20.18
C SER A 14 -8.37 5.00 19.26
N ALA A 15 -8.74 3.82 19.78
CA ALA A 15 -8.90 2.63 18.97
C ALA A 15 -10.04 2.78 17.96
N LEU A 16 -11.19 3.32 18.37
CA LEU A 16 -12.31 3.60 17.45
C LEU A 16 -11.90 4.61 16.36
N PHE A 17 -11.18 5.66 16.73
CA PHE A 17 -10.69 6.66 15.80
C PHE A 17 -9.69 6.07 14.79
N VAL A 18 -8.72 5.29 15.25
CA VAL A 18 -7.75 4.62 14.37
C VAL A 18 -8.44 3.61 13.46
N THR A 19 -9.40 2.83 13.97
CA THR A 19 -10.19 1.90 13.14
C THR A 19 -10.96 2.64 12.07
N LEU A 20 -11.59 3.78 12.39
CA LEU A 20 -12.27 4.62 11.41
C LEU A 20 -11.31 5.11 10.32
N LEU A 21 -10.12 5.60 10.70
CA LEU A 21 -9.10 6.02 9.73
C LEU A 21 -8.64 4.85 8.85
N CYS A 22 -8.45 3.66 9.41
CA CYS A 22 -8.13 2.45 8.65
C CYS A 22 -9.23 2.10 7.65
N LEU A 23 -10.51 2.21 8.02
CA LEU A 23 -11.61 1.95 7.10
C LEU A 23 -11.67 3.00 5.99
N MET A 24 -11.50 4.28 6.32
CA MET A 24 -11.50 5.37 5.33
C MET A 24 -10.36 5.23 4.32
N THR A 25 -9.16 4.86 4.78
CA THR A 25 -7.98 4.66 3.93
C THR A 25 -8.00 3.32 3.18
N GLY A 26 -8.61 2.29 3.77
CA GLY A 26 -8.77 0.98 3.14
C GLY A 26 -9.89 0.94 2.09
N PHE A 27 -10.93 1.76 2.24
CA PHE A 27 -12.06 1.82 1.31
C PHE A 27 -11.65 2.00 -0.16
N PRO A 28 -10.79 2.97 -0.55
CA PRO A 28 -10.36 3.09 -1.94
C PRO A 28 -9.60 1.85 -2.43
N LEU A 29 -8.87 1.13 -1.57
CA LEU A 29 -8.21 -0.12 -1.96
C LEU A 29 -9.22 -1.22 -2.30
N VAL A 30 -10.28 -1.36 -1.49
CA VAL A 30 -11.37 -2.30 -1.77
C VAL A 30 -12.07 -1.95 -3.09
N MET A 31 -12.32 -0.66 -3.33
CA MET A 31 -12.88 -0.18 -4.60
C MET A 31 -12.02 -0.57 -5.79
N THR A 32 -10.69 -0.38 -5.71
CA THR A 32 -9.79 -0.75 -6.82
C THR A 32 -9.83 -2.24 -7.14
N ILE A 33 -9.94 -3.10 -6.11
CA ILE A 33 -10.07 -4.56 -6.30
C ILE A 33 -11.42 -4.88 -6.95
N SER A 34 -12.51 -4.26 -6.49
CA SER A 34 -13.83 -4.48 -7.09
C SER A 34 -13.87 -4.09 -8.56
N VAL A 35 -13.42 -2.88 -8.89
CA VAL A 35 -13.36 -2.36 -10.27
C VAL A 35 -12.49 -3.25 -11.17
N SER A 36 -11.39 -3.81 -10.65
CA SER A 36 -10.55 -4.74 -11.42
C SER A 36 -11.28 -6.01 -11.87
N LEU A 37 -12.35 -6.38 -11.16
CA LEU A 37 -13.17 -7.57 -11.40
C LEU A 37 -14.50 -7.24 -12.10
N GLN A 38 -14.74 -5.98 -12.46
CA GLN A 38 -15.95 -5.52 -13.14
C GLN A 38 -15.79 -5.50 -14.66
N THR A 39 -16.91 -5.57 -15.37
CA THR A 39 -17.02 -5.28 -16.79
C THR A 39 -16.93 -3.77 -17.04
N MET A 40 -16.56 -3.35 -18.26
CA MET A 40 -16.49 -1.92 -18.60
C MET A 40 -17.86 -1.23 -18.44
N SER A 41 -18.96 -1.91 -18.72
CA SER A 41 -20.31 -1.38 -18.51
C SER A 41 -20.63 -1.12 -17.03
N GLU A 42 -20.19 -2.00 -16.12
CA GLU A 42 -20.38 -1.80 -14.68
C GLU A 42 -19.52 -0.62 -14.16
N VAL A 43 -18.28 -0.50 -14.63
CA VAL A 43 -17.36 0.58 -14.23
C VAL A 43 -17.86 1.97 -14.67
N TYR A 44 -18.48 2.06 -15.85
CA TYR A 44 -19.05 3.31 -16.36
C TYR A 44 -20.52 3.51 -15.99
N SER A 45 -21.10 2.61 -15.18
CA SER A 45 -22.48 2.75 -14.70
C SER A 45 -22.60 3.98 -13.77
N PRO A 46 -23.71 4.74 -13.84
CA PRO A 46 -23.99 5.79 -12.85
C PRO A 46 -24.29 5.22 -11.45
N ASP A 47 -24.57 3.92 -11.35
CA ASP A 47 -24.88 3.26 -10.10
C ASP A 47 -23.61 2.90 -9.31
N LEU A 48 -23.68 3.01 -7.97
CA LEU A 48 -22.58 2.62 -7.10
C LEU A 48 -22.50 1.09 -6.98
N ASN A 49 -21.78 0.48 -7.92
CA ASN A 49 -21.52 -0.96 -7.93
C ASN A 49 -20.24 -1.28 -7.14
N LEU A 50 -20.38 -1.60 -5.86
CA LEU A 50 -19.29 -2.01 -4.98
C LEU A 50 -18.91 -3.48 -5.12
N ILE A 51 -19.86 -4.33 -5.51
CA ILE A 51 -19.68 -5.78 -5.69
C ILE A 51 -20.06 -6.07 -7.15
N PRO A 52 -19.16 -6.68 -7.95
CA PRO A 52 -19.47 -7.03 -9.33
C PRO A 52 -20.57 -8.09 -9.41
N ASP A 53 -21.39 -8.04 -10.46
CA ASP A 53 -22.41 -9.07 -10.71
C ASP A 53 -21.75 -10.41 -11.10
N ALA A 54 -20.65 -10.33 -11.85
CA ALA A 54 -19.83 -11.48 -12.24
C ALA A 54 -18.34 -11.15 -12.19
N LEU A 55 -17.55 -12.03 -11.57
CA LEU A 55 -16.10 -11.84 -11.40
C LEU A 55 -15.34 -11.95 -12.73
N GLN A 56 -14.83 -10.82 -13.24
CA GLN A 56 -14.10 -10.72 -14.52
C GLN A 56 -12.60 -10.99 -14.37
N PHE A 57 -12.20 -12.23 -14.06
CA PHE A 57 -10.78 -12.59 -14.01
C PHE A 57 -10.04 -12.42 -15.35
N VAL A 58 -10.78 -12.38 -16.46
CA VAL A 58 -10.22 -12.11 -17.80
C VAL A 58 -9.49 -10.76 -17.85
N ASN A 59 -9.92 -9.78 -17.05
CA ASN A 59 -9.28 -8.47 -16.96
C ASN A 59 -7.80 -8.59 -16.58
N TYR A 60 -7.47 -9.49 -15.65
CA TYR A 60 -6.08 -9.73 -15.24
C TYR A 60 -5.27 -10.38 -16.36
N LYS A 61 -5.85 -11.37 -17.06
CA LYS A 61 -5.18 -12.00 -18.21
C LYS A 61 -4.89 -10.97 -19.30
N THR A 62 -5.90 -10.20 -19.68
CA THR A 62 -5.78 -9.13 -20.69
C THR A 62 -4.73 -8.12 -20.25
N ALA A 63 -4.82 -7.60 -19.03
CA ALA A 63 -3.86 -6.63 -18.50
C ALA A 63 -2.44 -7.15 -18.57
N MET A 64 -2.18 -8.41 -18.18
CA MET A 64 -0.85 -9.03 -18.23
C MET A 64 -0.32 -9.24 -19.65
N THR A 65 -1.19 -9.26 -20.67
CA THR A 65 -0.79 -9.41 -22.08
C THR A 65 -0.64 -8.08 -22.83
N THR A 66 -1.25 -7.00 -22.35
CA THR A 66 -1.22 -5.69 -23.04
C THR A 66 0.14 -4.98 -22.94
N GLY A 67 0.95 -5.30 -21.92
CA GLY A 67 2.21 -4.61 -21.64
C GLY A 67 3.42 -5.54 -21.53
N SER A 68 4.61 -4.97 -21.66
CA SER A 68 5.87 -5.68 -21.41
C SER A 68 6.18 -5.78 -19.90
N TRP A 69 5.24 -6.35 -19.12
CA TRP A 69 5.28 -6.38 -17.66
C TRP A 69 6.56 -6.96 -17.08
N ALA A 70 7.09 -8.03 -17.67
CA ALA A 70 8.36 -8.62 -17.25
C ALA A 70 9.51 -7.59 -17.31
N ARG A 71 9.57 -6.80 -18.38
CA ARG A 71 10.58 -5.76 -18.55
C ARG A 71 10.39 -4.63 -17.54
N TYR A 72 9.14 -4.19 -17.32
CA TYR A 72 8.85 -3.14 -16.34
C TYR A 72 9.20 -3.59 -14.91
N PHE A 73 8.87 -4.83 -14.57
CA PHE A 73 9.23 -5.41 -13.27
C PHE A 73 10.75 -5.51 -13.10
N GLN A 74 11.47 -5.99 -14.12
CA GLN A 74 12.94 -6.07 -14.10
C GLN A 74 13.60 -4.69 -13.98
N ASN A 75 13.11 -3.69 -14.72
CA ASN A 75 13.61 -2.33 -14.63
C ASN A 75 13.44 -1.77 -13.22
N SER A 76 12.24 -1.87 -12.66
CA SER A 76 11.94 -1.38 -11.31
C SER A 76 12.78 -2.10 -10.27
N LEU A 77 12.88 -3.44 -10.34
CA LEU A 77 13.69 -4.24 -9.43
C LEU A 77 15.17 -3.82 -9.49
N THR A 78 15.71 -3.66 -10.69
CA THR A 78 17.11 -3.25 -10.91
C THR A 78 17.37 -1.88 -10.30
N VAL A 79 16.51 -0.89 -10.59
CA VAL A 79 16.65 0.47 -10.03
C VAL A 79 16.53 0.45 -8.51
N THR A 80 15.56 -0.27 -7.94
CA THR A 80 15.39 -0.36 -6.49
C THR A 80 16.61 -1.00 -5.81
N VAL A 81 17.13 -2.10 -6.36
CA VAL A 81 18.30 -2.80 -5.79
C VAL A 81 19.53 -1.89 -5.82
N ILE A 82 19.84 -1.29 -6.98
CA ILE A 82 20.98 -0.36 -7.11
C ILE A 82 20.84 0.80 -6.12
N THR A 83 19.64 1.37 -6.03
CA THR A 83 19.35 2.48 -5.14
C THR A 83 19.57 2.09 -3.67
N VAL A 84 19.00 0.98 -3.21
CA VAL A 84 19.14 0.52 -1.82
C VAL A 84 20.60 0.23 -1.47
N VAL A 85 21.34 -0.46 -2.35
CA VAL A 85 22.77 -0.77 -2.14
C VAL A 85 23.59 0.52 -2.06
N MET A 86 23.36 1.45 -2.98
CA MET A 86 24.04 2.75 -3.00
C MET A 86 23.74 3.58 -1.74
N TYR A 87 22.47 3.67 -1.32
CA TYR A 87 22.09 4.39 -0.10
C TYR A 87 22.66 3.73 1.16
N LYS A 88 22.65 2.39 1.26
CA LYS A 88 23.30 1.65 2.36
C LYS A 88 24.80 1.93 2.42
N GLY A 89 25.49 1.89 1.28
CA GLY A 89 26.92 2.22 1.20
C GLY A 89 27.19 3.66 1.62
N LYS A 90 26.37 4.61 1.16
CA LYS A 90 26.48 6.03 1.54
C LYS A 90 26.21 6.26 3.03
N LEU A 91 25.25 5.55 3.62
CA LEU A 91 24.98 5.63 5.06
C LEU A 91 26.17 5.16 5.90
N HIS A 92 26.83 4.07 5.50
CA HIS A 92 28.02 3.58 6.20
C HIS A 92 29.17 4.61 6.13
N THR A 93 29.43 5.19 4.96
CA THR A 93 30.50 6.19 4.79
C THR A 93 30.19 7.52 5.48
N VAL A 94 28.91 7.93 5.55
CA VAL A 94 28.52 9.16 6.25
C VAL A 94 28.55 8.97 7.77
N CYS A 95 28.15 7.82 8.32
CA CYS A 95 28.14 7.59 9.76
C CYS A 95 29.50 7.14 10.35
N ALA A 96 30.38 6.54 9.55
CA ALA A 96 31.72 6.14 9.98
C ALA A 96 32.56 7.28 10.62
N PRO A 97 32.67 8.49 10.03
CA PRO A 97 33.46 9.57 10.63
C PRO A 97 32.88 10.11 11.95
N TYR A 98 31.56 10.03 12.18
CA TYR A 98 30.95 10.50 13.43
C TYR A 98 31.12 9.50 14.59
N ALA A 99 31.44 8.23 14.31
CA ALA A 99 31.71 7.23 15.34
C ALA A 99 33.12 7.37 15.96
N HIS A 100 34.02 8.13 15.34
CA HIS A 100 35.40 8.32 15.78
C HIS A 100 35.67 9.68 16.44
N THR A 101 34.68 10.58 16.51
CA THR A 101 34.82 11.92 17.10
C THR A 101 34.45 12.01 18.58
N GLU A 102 33.99 10.92 19.21
CA GLU A 102 33.62 10.87 20.64
C GLU A 102 34.66 10.14 21.53
N GLN A 103 35.93 10.06 21.10
CA GLN A 103 37.04 9.51 21.90
C GLN A 103 38.09 10.57 22.23
#